data_AF-A0A970V7H6-F1
#
_entry.id   AF-A0A970V7H6-F1
#
_cell.length_a   1.000
_cell.length_b   1.000
_cell.length_c   1.000
_cell.angle_alpha   90.00
_cell.angle_beta   90.00
_cell.angle_gamma   90.00
#
_symmetry.space_group_name_H-M   'P 1'
#
loop_
_entity.id
_entity.type
_entity.pdbx_description
1 polymer ?
#
loop_
_entity_poly.entity_id
_entity_poly.type
_entity_poly.pdbx_seq_one_letter_code
_entity_poly.pdbx_strand_id
1 'polypeptide(L)'
;MTCFPTPARTDCRSASGSPRPATAGRPWGENIAAGQRSVAEVMQDWLQSAGHCANIMNPLHAELGAAAAVSGTDARIYWAQVFARPREP
;
A
#
# COMPACT_ATOMS: atom_id res chain seq x y z
N MET A 1 3.04 3.88 13.07
CA MET A 1 3.66 4.48 11.87
C MET A 1 2.52 4.72 10.92
N THR A 2 2.04 5.95 10.90
CA THR A 2 0.79 6.38 10.29
C THR A 2 1.14 7.41 9.22
N CYS A 3 0.51 7.32 8.06
CA CYS A 3 0.73 8.30 7.00
C CYS A 3 -0.09 9.56 7.28
N PHE A 4 0.62 10.68 7.46
CA PHE A 4 0.00 11.99 7.58
C PHE A 4 0.07 12.72 6.24
N PRO A 5 -1.02 13.35 5.78
CA PRO A 5 -0.95 14.26 4.64
C PRO A 5 -0.19 15.51 5.07
N THR A 6 1.07 15.65 4.68
CA THR A 6 1.79 16.93 4.76
C THR A 6 2.03 17.48 3.35
N PRO A 7 1.93 18.81 3.17
CA PRO A 7 1.91 19.46 1.85
C PRO A 7 3.21 19.35 1.03
N ALA A 8 4.29 18.79 1.59
CA ALA A 8 5.59 18.73 0.93
C ALA A 8 6.10 17.31 0.57
N ARG A 9 5.46 16.26 1.10
CA ARG A 9 5.66 14.82 0.78
C ARG A 9 4.91 14.02 1.85
N THR A 10 4.13 13.03 1.44
CA THR A 10 3.60 12.01 2.36
C THR A 10 4.79 11.16 2.83
N ASP A 11 5.02 11.07 4.14
CA ASP A 11 6.16 10.37 4.74
C ASP A 11 5.65 9.35 5.75
N CYS A 12 6.18 8.12 5.72
CA CYS A 12 5.86 7.06 6.65
C CYS A 12 6.83 7.13 7.84
N ARG A 13 6.47 7.74 8.97
CA ARG A 13 7.37 7.80 10.15
C ARG A 13 7.23 6.63 11.11
N SER A 14 8.28 5.83 11.24
CA SER A 14 8.46 4.79 12.28
C SER A 14 8.72 5.46 13.62
N ALA A 15 8.13 4.97 14.70
CA ALA A 15 8.69 5.18 16.02
C ALA A 15 10.02 4.40 16.10
N SER A 16 11.14 5.14 16.23
CA SER A 16 12.49 4.69 16.59
C SER A 16 13.01 3.37 15.97
N GLY A 17 13.82 3.49 14.92
CA GLY A 17 14.70 2.44 14.43
C GLY A 17 15.74 2.99 13.46
N SER A 18 17.02 2.75 13.74
CA SER A 18 18.19 3.20 12.95
C SER A 18 18.00 3.03 11.42
N PRO A 19 18.45 3.98 10.57
CA PRO A 19 18.35 3.83 9.13
C PRO A 19 19.26 2.68 8.69
N ARG A 20 18.66 1.52 8.43
CA ARG A 20 19.34 0.47 7.68
C ARG A 20 19.64 1.03 6.28
N PRO A 21 20.84 0.85 5.73
CA PRO A 21 21.12 1.22 4.35
C PRO A 21 20.06 0.58 3.46
N ALA A 22 19.46 1.38 2.57
CA ALA A 22 18.40 0.95 1.68
C ALA A 22 18.92 -0.19 0.79
N THR A 23 18.76 -1.43 1.27
CA THR A 23 18.77 -2.63 0.45
C THR A 23 17.81 -2.36 -0.70
N ALA A 24 18.28 -2.50 -1.94
CA ALA A 24 17.48 -2.30 -3.15
C ALA A 24 16.05 -2.80 -2.91
N GLY A 25 15.11 -1.85 -2.78
CA GLY A 25 13.75 -2.17 -2.35
C GLY A 25 13.14 -3.19 -3.30
N ARG A 26 12.25 -4.03 -2.78
CA ARG A 26 11.58 -5.05 -3.58
C ARG A 26 10.97 -4.36 -4.82
N PRO A 27 11.18 -4.88 -6.04
CA PRO A 27 10.66 -4.24 -7.26
C PRO A 27 9.13 -4.38 -7.38
N TRP A 28 8.49 -5.00 -6.38
CA TRP A 28 7.06 -5.21 -6.29
C TRP A 28 6.58 -5.14 -4.83
N GLY A 29 5.34 -4.71 -4.65
CA GLY A 29 4.64 -4.65 -3.36
C GLY A 29 3.17 -5.05 -3.51
N GLU A 30 2.54 -5.48 -2.42
CA GLU A 30 1.15 -5.92 -2.42
C GLU A 30 0.44 -5.48 -1.14
N ASN A 31 -0.77 -4.95 -1.29
CA ASN A 31 -1.70 -4.71 -0.21
C ASN A 31 -2.95 -5.58 -0.41
N ILE A 32 -3.37 -6.27 0.64
CA ILE A 32 -4.61 -7.06 0.67
C ILE A 32 -5.46 -6.56 1.84
N ALA A 33 -6.77 -6.46 1.63
CA ALA A 33 -7.73 -6.19 2.68
C ALA A 33 -9.06 -6.90 2.39
N ALA A 34 -9.91 -7.02 3.40
CA ALA A 34 -11.24 -7.57 3.25
C ALA A 34 -12.22 -6.90 4.21
N GLY A 35 -13.45 -6.68 3.75
CA GLY A 35 -14.55 -6.15 4.56
C GLY A 35 -14.86 -4.67 4.35
N GLN A 36 -13.94 -3.89 3.79
CA GLN A 36 -14.19 -2.50 3.43
C GLN A 36 -15.21 -2.42 2.30
N ARG A 37 -16.15 -1.48 2.40
CA ARG A 37 -17.30 -1.35 1.50
C ARG A 37 -17.05 -0.39 0.34
N SER A 38 -15.92 0.31 0.35
CA SER A 38 -15.55 1.27 -0.68
C SER A 38 -14.03 1.37 -0.87
N VAL A 39 -13.63 1.92 -2.02
CA VAL A 39 -12.23 2.25 -2.30
C VAL A 39 -11.68 3.23 -1.26
N ALA A 40 -12.48 4.22 -0.85
CA ALA A 40 -12.04 5.23 0.12
C ALA A 40 -11.71 4.60 1.49
N GLU A 41 -12.55 3.67 1.94
CA GLU A 41 -12.38 2.95 3.20
C GLU A 41 -11.13 2.06 3.17
N VAL A 42 -10.91 1.27 2.11
CA VAL A 42 -9.71 0.43 2.02
C VAL A 42 -8.43 1.24 1.88
N MET A 43 -8.46 2.37 1.16
CA MET A 43 -7.31 3.27 1.07
C MET A 43 -7.00 3.91 2.42
N GLN A 44 -8.01 4.34 3.17
CA GLN A 44 -7.83 4.88 4.51
C GLN A 44 -7.19 3.84 5.45
N ASP A 45 -7.65 2.59 5.43
CA ASP A 45 -7.10 1.52 6.25
C ASP A 45 -5.66 1.17 5.87
N TRP A 46 -5.34 1.12 4.57
CA TRP A 46 -3.97 0.90 4.10
C TRP A 46 -3.03 2.07 4.49
N LEU A 47 -3.49 3.32 4.43
CA LEU A 47 -2.69 4.48 4.85
C LEU A 47 -2.46 4.51 6.38
N GLN A 48 -3.35 3.92 7.16
CA GLN A 48 -3.18 3.79 8.63
C GLN A 48 -2.26 2.63 9.02
N SER A 49 -2.05 1.65 8.14
CA SER A 49 -1.13 0.54 8.35
C SER A 49 0.29 0.88 7.90
N ALA A 50 1.27 0.70 8.79
CA ALA A 50 2.67 0.95 8.51
C ALA A 50 3.20 0.19 7.29
N GLY A 51 2.87 -1.10 7.18
CA GLY A 51 3.33 -1.96 6.08
C GLY A 51 2.65 -1.63 4.76
N HIS A 52 1.32 -1.44 4.78
CA HIS A 52 0.59 -1.12 3.56
C HIS A 52 0.93 0.28 3.04
N CYS A 53 1.08 1.26 3.93
CA CYS A 53 1.49 2.60 3.52
C CYS A 53 2.92 2.63 2.99
N ALA A 54 3.84 1.81 3.55
CA ALA A 54 5.19 1.69 2.98
C ALA A 54 5.17 1.19 1.51
N ASN A 55 4.23 0.29 1.15
CA ASN A 55 4.04 -0.13 -0.25
C ASN A 55 3.50 1.01 -1.13
N ILE A 56 2.49 1.76 -0.65
CA ILE A 56 1.90 2.91 -1.36
C ILE A 56 2.93 4.01 -1.61
N MET A 57 3.78 4.29 -0.61
CA MET A 57 4.72 5.40 -0.64
C MET A 57 6.10 5.04 -1.22
N ASN A 58 6.30 3.80 -1.66
CA ASN A 58 7.59 3.36 -2.18
C ASN A 58 7.88 4.04 -3.54
N PRO A 59 8.89 4.92 -3.64
CA PRO A 59 9.20 5.63 -4.88
C PRO A 59 9.75 4.73 -5.98
N LEU A 60 10.07 3.46 -5.65
CA LEU A 60 10.49 2.48 -6.63
C LEU A 60 9.33 1.88 -7.42
N HIS A 61 8.08 2.06 -6.98
CA HIS A 61 6.90 1.61 -7.71
C HIS A 61 6.47 2.68 -8.72
N ALA A 62 6.23 2.29 -9.97
CA ALA A 62 5.79 3.19 -11.04
C ALA A 62 4.54 2.68 -11.77
N GLU A 63 4.14 1.43 -11.50
CA GLU A 63 2.91 0.83 -12.01
C GLU A 63 2.07 0.28 -10.86
N LEU A 64 0.75 0.29 -11.05
CA LEU A 64 -0.23 -0.19 -10.09
C LEU A 64 -1.36 -0.93 -10.80
N GLY A 65 -1.74 -2.09 -10.26
CA GLY A 65 -2.97 -2.79 -10.57
C GLY A 65 -3.81 -2.98 -9.31
N ALA A 66 -5.12 -2.80 -9.41
CA ALA A 66 -6.04 -3.04 -8.29
C ALA A 66 -7.28 -3.80 -8.74
N ALA A 67 -7.79 -4.66 -7.87
CA ALA A 67 -8.98 -5.45 -8.11
C ALA A 67 -9.80 -5.61 -6.82
N ALA A 68 -11.10 -5.82 -7.01
CA ALA A 68 -12.02 -6.17 -5.94
C ALA A 68 -12.85 -7.39 -6.35
N ALA A 69 -13.12 -8.28 -5.40
CA ALA A 69 -13.99 -9.43 -5.59
C ALA A 69 -14.98 -9.54 -4.44
N VAL A 70 -16.24 -9.85 -4.74
CA VAL A 70 -17.28 -10.10 -3.73
C VAL A 70 -17.37 -11.61 -3.50
N SER A 71 -17.22 -12.03 -2.25
CA SER A 71 -17.43 -13.42 -1.85
C SER A 71 -18.89 -13.82 -2.01
N GLY A 72 -19.13 -14.95 -2.67
CA GLY A 72 -20.47 -15.50 -2.87
C GLY A 72 -21.10 -16.11 -1.61
N THR A 73 -20.33 -16.30 -0.52
CA THR A 73 -20.81 -16.96 0.70
C THR A 73 -21.23 -15.99 1.79
N ASP A 74 -20.51 -14.86 1.93
CA ASP A 74 -20.72 -13.89 3.02
C ASP A 74 -20.81 -12.43 2.52
N ALA A 75 -20.91 -12.22 1.20
CA ALA A 75 -20.95 -10.91 0.55
C ALA A 75 -19.77 -9.98 0.91
N ARG A 76 -18.68 -10.53 1.46
CA ARG A 76 -17.49 -9.75 1.83
C ARG A 76 -16.74 -9.32 0.57
N ILE A 77 -16.34 -8.06 0.53
CA ILE A 77 -15.45 -7.55 -0.52
C ILE A 77 -14.01 -7.80 -0.12
N TYR A 78 -13.24 -8.40 -1.03
CA TYR A 78 -11.80 -8.58 -0.96
C TYR A 78 -11.13 -7.60 -1.91
N TRP A 79 -10.07 -6.96 -1.44
CA TRP A 79 -9.33 -5.94 -2.16
C TRP A 79 -7.88 -6.39 -2.31
N ALA A 80 -7.35 -6.23 -3.52
CA ALA A 80 -5.94 -6.42 -3.82
C ALA A 80 -5.41 -5.20 -4.57
N GLN A 81 -4.22 -4.76 -4.19
CA GLN A 81 -3.47 -3.70 -4.87
C GLN A 81 -2.01 -4.15 -5.00
N VAL A 82 -1.55 -4.29 -6.24
CA VAL A 82 -0.20 -4.72 -6.57
C VAL A 82 0.54 -3.55 -7.21
N PHE A 83 1.78 -3.38 -6.79
CA PHE A 83 2.70 -2.36 -7.29
C PHE A 83 3.89 -3.04 -7.96
N ALA A 84 4.41 -2.41 -9.03
CA ALA A 84 5.58 -2.90 -9.73
C ALA A 84 6.40 -1.75 -10.34
N ARG A 85 7.56 -2.12 -10.89
CA ARG A 85 8.27 -1.31 -11.88
C ARG A 85 7.87 -1.74 -13.29
N PRO A 86 7.78 -0.79 -14.24
CA PRO A 86 7.72 -1.11 -15.65
C PRO A 86 8.85 -2.07 -16.03
N ARG A 87 8.53 -3.01 -16.92
CA ARG A 87 9.56 -3.80 -17.58
C ARG A 87 10.32 -2.89 -18.55
N GLU A 88 11.64 -2.86 -18.45
CA GLU A 88 12.47 -2.16 -19.44
C GLU A 88 12.24 -2.79 -20.84
N PRO A 89 12.14 -1.97 -21.90
CA PRO A 89 11.92 -2.44 -23.27
C PRO A 89 13.08 -3.29 -23.82
#